data_AF-W6TX64-F1
#
_entry.id   AF-W6TX64-F1
#
_cell.length_a   1.000
_cell.length_b   1.000
_cell.length_c   1.000
_cell.angle_alpha   90.00
_cell.angle_beta   90.00
_cell.angle_gamma   90.00
#
_symmetry.space_group_name_H-M   'P 1'
#
loop_
_entity.id
_entity.type
_entity.pdbx_description
1 polymer ?
#
loop_
_entity_poly.entity_id
_entity_poly.type
_entity_poly.pdbx_seq_one_letter_code
_entity_poly.pdbx_strand_id
1 'polypeptide(L)' 'MLKYVESKKGFLGLIHEREDLNKKIAQNDEFDLTKDYIKEYECALLNLLKYV' A
#
# COMPACT_ATOMS: atom_id res chain seq x y z
N MET A 1 12.32 0.58 14.54
CA MET A 1 10.83 0.64 14.58
C MET A 1 10.22 -0.10 13.39
N LEU A 2 10.59 0.22 12.14
CA LEU A 2 10.09 -0.47 10.93
C LEU A 2 10.25 -2.01 10.97
N LYS A 3 11.46 -2.50 11.22
CA LYS A 3 11.75 -3.95 11.33
C LYS A 3 10.91 -4.70 12.36
N TYR A 4 10.40 -3.99 13.38
CA TYR A 4 9.54 -4.59 14.41
C TYR A 4 8.09 -4.76 13.91
N VAL A 5 7.62 -3.85 13.05
CA VAL A 5 6.30 -3.95 12.41
C VAL A 5 6.34 -5.03 11.34
N GLU A 6 7.41 -5.07 10.54
CA GLU A 6 7.62 -6.08 9.50
C GLU A 6 7.68 -7.51 10.05
N SER A 7 8.10 -7.70 11.31
CA SER A 7 8.19 -9.03 11.92
C SER A 7 6.87 -9.55 12.50
N LYS A 8 5.79 -8.77 12.46
CA LYS A 8 4.49 -9.17 13.01
C LYS A 8 3.78 -10.16 12.08
N LYS A 9 3.17 -11.18 12.66
CA LYS A 9 2.25 -12.07 11.95
C LYS A 9 1.11 -11.23 11.35
N GLY A 10 0.83 -11.45 10.07
CA GLY A 10 -0.18 -10.68 9.33
C GLY A 10 0.33 -9.35 8.78
N PHE A 11 1.64 -9.07 8.85
CA PHE A 11 2.23 -7.99 8.07
C PHE A 11 2.09 -8.29 6.57
N LEU A 12 1.57 -7.33 5.81
CA LEU A 12 1.23 -7.48 4.39
C LEU A 12 2.21 -6.76 3.46
N GLY A 13 2.94 -5.77 3.95
CA GLY A 13 3.87 -4.97 3.15
C GLY A 13 3.91 -3.52 3.61
N LEU A 14 4.65 -2.70 2.86
CA LEU A 14 4.75 -1.25 3.04
C LEU A 14 4.14 -0.55 1.85
N ILE A 15 3.41 0.52 2.12
CA ILE A 15 3.02 1.52 1.12
C ILE A 15 3.80 2.79 1.45
N HIS A 16 4.64 3.25 0.54
CA HIS A 16 5.39 4.47 0.70
C HIS A 16 4.49 5.68 0.47
N GLU A 17 4.78 6.76 1.21
CA GLU A 17 4.07 8.02 1.01
C GLU A 17 4.32 8.56 -0.41
N ARG A 18 3.26 9.10 -1.00
CA ARG A 18 3.26 9.78 -2.29
C ARG A 18 2.36 11.00 -2.18
N GLU A 19 2.91 12.19 -2.41
CA GLU A 19 2.19 13.45 -2.26
C GLU A 19 1.00 13.54 -3.24
N ASP A 20 1.17 13.06 -4.47
CA ASP A 20 0.12 13.05 -5.48
C ASP A 20 -1.04 12.12 -5.10
N LEU A 21 -0.74 10.93 -4.57
CA LEU A 21 -1.74 10.03 -4.00
C LEU A 21 -2.51 10.70 -2.85
N ASN A 22 -1.79 11.33 -1.91
CA ASN A 22 -2.39 12.02 -0.78
C ASN A 22 -3.32 13.16 -1.22
N LYS A 23 -2.94 13.94 -2.23
CA LYS A 23 -3.79 14.99 -2.81
C LYS A 23 -5.07 14.42 -3.43
N LYS A 24 -4.95 13.36 -4.23
CA LYS A 24 -6.11 12.70 -4.85
C LYS A 24 -7.10 12.18 -3.81
N ILE A 25 -6.60 11.53 -2.77
CA ILE A 25 -7.43 11.04 -1.65
C ILE A 25 -8.10 12.23 -0.92
N ALA A 26 -7.34 13.28 -0.60
CA ALA A 26 -7.87 14.45 0.12
C ALA A 26 -8.93 15.22 -0.66
N GLN A 27 -8.83 15.24 -1.99
CA GLN A 27 -9.77 15.92 -2.88
C GLN A 27 -10.95 15.03 -3.31
N ASN A 28 -10.96 13.75 -2.90
CA ASN A 28 -11.89 12.73 -3.41
C ASN A 28 -11.90 12.66 -4.94
N ASP A 29 -10.70 12.76 -5.52
CA ASP A 29 -10.45 12.74 -6.95
C ASP A 29 -10.25 11.31 -7.47
N GLU A 30 -10.21 11.14 -8.79
CA GLU A 30 -10.05 9.86 -9.45
C GLU A 30 -8.75 9.17 -9.02
N PHE A 31 -8.91 7.93 -8.54
CA PHE A 31 -7.79 7.09 -8.15
C PHE A 31 -7.10 6.52 -9.38
N ASP A 32 -5.82 6.84 -9.54
CA ASP A 32 -5.05 6.43 -10.71
C ASP A 32 -4.33 5.11 -10.47
N LEU A 33 -4.79 4.08 -11.19
CA LEU A 33 -4.29 2.71 -11.14
C LEU A 33 -3.02 2.48 -11.98
N THR A 34 -2.48 3.51 -12.64
CA THR A 34 -1.27 3.39 -13.48
C THR A 34 0.02 3.78 -12.76
N LYS A 35 -0.09 4.34 -11.55
CA LYS A 35 1.04 4.86 -10.78
C LYS A 35 1.87 3.77 -10.10
N ASP A 36 3.08 4.12 -9.71
CA ASP A 36 4.04 3.18 -9.09
C ASP A 36 3.56 2.61 -7.76
N TYR A 37 2.86 3.41 -6.94
CA TYR A 37 2.31 2.99 -5.65
C TYR A 37 1.30 1.83 -5.78
N ILE A 38 0.71 1.63 -6.95
CA ILE A 38 -0.22 0.53 -7.21
C ILE A 38 0.48 -0.83 -7.08
N LYS A 39 1.74 -0.93 -7.49
CA LYS A 39 2.51 -2.17 -7.33
C LYS A 39 2.69 -2.55 -5.87
N GLU A 40 2.78 -1.55 -4.98
CA GLU A 40 2.90 -1.79 -3.54
C GLU A 40 1.58 -2.29 -2.96
N TYR A 41 0.45 -1.72 -3.41
CA TYR A 41 -0.88 -2.22 -3.06
C TYR A 41 -1.15 -3.63 -3.62
N GLU A 42 -0.75 -3.92 -4.85
CA GLU A 42 -0.86 -5.25 -5.45
C GLU A 42 -0.06 -6.29 -4.66
N CYS A 43 1.18 -5.98 -4.28
CA CYS A 43 1.99 -6.83 -3.42
C CYS A 43 1.31 -7.10 -2.07
N ALA A 44 0.77 -6.06 -1.43
CA ALA A 44 0.06 -6.20 -0.15
C ALA A 44 -1.21 -7.05 -0.29
N LEU A 45 -1.97 -6.86 -1.39
CA LEU A 45 -3.16 -7.64 -1.70
C LEU A 45 -2.82 -9.11 -1.97
N LEU A 46 -1.77 -9.39 -2.76
CA LEU A 46 -1.30 -10.75 -3.02
C LEU A 46 -0.85 -11.45 -1.73
N ASN A 47 -0.19 -10.72 -0.82
CA ASN A 47 0.17 -11.27 0.48
C ASN A 47 -1.09 -11.60 1.28
N LEU A 48 -2.08 -10.71 1.34
CA LEU A 48 -3.35 -10.96 2.01
C LEU A 48 -4.06 -12.21 1.46
N LEU A 49 -4.10 -12.35 0.13
CA LEU A 49 -4.75 -13.50 -0.52
C LEU A 49 -4.02 -14.83 -0.28
N LYS A 50 -2.70 -14.81 -0.03
CA LYS A 50 -1.94 -16.00 0.40
C LYS A 50 -2.18 -16.36 1.87
N TYR A 51 -2.67 -15.43 2.68
CA TYR A 51 -3.02 -15.65 4.09
C TYR A 51 -4.40 -16.27 4.27
N VAL A 52 -5.30 -16.12 3.29
CA VAL A 52 -6.68 -16.67 3.27
C VAL A 52 -6.66 -18.09 2.72
#